data_AF-A0A959UJG7-F1
#
_entry.id   AF-A0A959UJG7-F1
#
_cell.length_a   1.000
_cell.length_b   1.000
_cell.length_c   1.000
_cell.angle_alpha   90.00
_cell.angle_beta   90.00
_cell.angle_gamma   90.00
#
_symmetry.space_group_name_H-M   'P 1'
#
loop_
_entity.id
_entity.type
_entity.pdbx_description
1 polymer ?
#
loop_
_entity_poly.entity_id
_entity_poly.type
_entity_poly.pdbx_seq_one_letter_code
_entity_poly.pdbx_strand_id
1 'polypeptide(L)'
;GTLDLDSKLIEFFPEIPYEDITVEHLLTHTSGIPFYYDALIKDHWGAGRTLNTDTIFQLYAKLKPEQEFAAGQKFSYSNAGYMLLAGIAERATGKSFDQLLETYIFSEAGMQSTKRDVLLSVDDNYALGHQLSVKQGAYVPLSMHEDSLEMLDYFFKDSKGPGGMYASMGDLWKFSKAIQNNTILNEESTALMFTPATLADGS
;
A
#
# COMPACT_ATOMS: atom_id res chain seq x y z
N GLY A 1 5.05 13.37 17.28
CA GLY A 1 3.91 14.00 16.58
C GLY A 1 2.62 13.39 17.13
N THR A 2 1.60 13.13 16.31
CA THR A 2 0.46 12.25 16.68
C THR A 2 0.83 10.76 16.52
N LEU A 3 1.90 10.46 15.78
CA LEU A 3 2.41 9.13 15.49
C LEU A 3 3.94 9.19 15.52
N ASP A 4 4.59 8.17 16.06
CA ASP A 4 6.05 8.01 16.04
C ASP A 4 6.40 6.69 15.33
N LEU A 5 7.62 6.59 14.79
CA LEU A 5 8.05 5.41 14.03
C LEU A 5 8.15 4.14 14.89
N ASP A 6 8.38 4.32 16.20
CA ASP A 6 8.42 3.26 17.20
C ASP A 6 7.04 2.85 17.73
N SER A 7 5.97 3.58 17.37
CA SER A 7 4.61 3.24 17.79
C SER A 7 4.27 1.81 17.38
N LYS A 8 3.74 1.03 18.33
CA LYS A 8 3.44 -0.39 18.08
C LYS A 8 2.19 -0.52 17.24
N LEU A 9 2.20 -1.50 16.33
CA LEU A 9 1.06 -1.82 15.48
C LEU A 9 -0.20 -2.16 16.31
N ILE A 10 -0.02 -2.83 17.46
CA ILE A 10 -1.11 -3.18 18.38
C ILE A 10 -1.76 -1.98 19.08
N GLU A 11 -1.11 -0.81 19.16
CA GLU A 11 -1.73 0.40 19.68
C GLU A 11 -2.89 0.86 18.78
N PHE A 12 -2.76 0.61 17.47
CA PHE A 12 -3.79 0.93 16.49
C PHE A 12 -4.72 -0.24 16.25
N PHE A 13 -4.23 -1.48 16.32
CA PHE A 13 -4.98 -2.70 16.04
C PHE A 13 -4.80 -3.72 17.18
N PRO A 14 -5.48 -3.57 18.32
CA PRO A 14 -5.27 -4.44 19.48
C PRO A 14 -5.69 -5.90 19.25
N GLU A 15 -6.43 -6.20 18.18
CA GLU A 15 -6.95 -7.54 17.91
C GLU A 15 -5.97 -8.45 17.14
N ILE A 16 -4.91 -7.90 16.55
CA ILE A 16 -3.91 -8.66 15.80
C ILE A 16 -2.76 -9.16 16.70
N PRO A 17 -2.12 -10.30 16.39
CA PRO A 17 -1.26 -11.00 17.34
C PRO A 17 0.20 -10.51 17.38
N TYR A 18 0.49 -9.28 16.91
CA TYR A 18 1.86 -8.84 16.62
C TYR A 18 2.35 -7.75 17.58
N GLU A 19 2.76 -8.13 18.79
CA GLU A 19 3.09 -7.17 19.86
C GLU A 19 4.33 -6.32 19.57
N ASP A 20 5.33 -6.87 18.87
CA ASP A 20 6.63 -6.21 18.69
C ASP A 20 6.74 -5.34 17.44
N ILE A 21 5.80 -5.46 16.50
CA ILE A 21 5.86 -4.74 15.21
C ILE A 21 5.60 -3.25 15.44
N THR A 22 6.42 -2.41 14.78
CA THR A 22 6.34 -0.94 14.84
C THR A 22 5.94 -0.39 13.48
N VAL A 23 5.60 0.91 13.42
CA VAL A 23 5.39 1.64 12.16
C VAL A 23 6.63 1.55 11.25
N GLU A 24 7.84 1.69 11.81
CA GLU A 24 9.09 1.56 11.06
C GLU A 24 9.25 0.18 10.42
N HIS A 25 8.96 -0.90 11.16
CA HIS A 25 9.05 -2.26 10.63
C HIS A 25 8.12 -2.47 9.41
N LEU A 26 6.97 -1.80 9.38
CA LEU A 26 6.06 -1.84 8.23
C LEU A 26 6.60 -1.04 7.03
N LEU A 27 7.10 0.19 7.28
CA LEU A 27 7.66 1.07 6.24
C LEU A 27 8.89 0.46 5.57
N THR A 28 9.70 -0.26 6.34
CA THR A 28 10.97 -0.84 5.89
C THR A 28 10.84 -2.28 5.37
N HIS A 29 9.62 -2.84 5.36
CA HIS A 29 9.35 -4.23 4.99
C HIS A 29 10.13 -5.26 5.83
N THR A 30 10.28 -5.00 7.13
CA THR A 30 11.00 -5.86 8.08
C THR A 30 10.09 -6.45 9.17
N SER A 31 8.77 -6.37 8.99
CA SER A 31 7.79 -6.75 10.01
C SER A 31 7.58 -8.25 10.20
N GLY A 32 7.93 -9.07 9.21
CA GLY A 32 7.66 -10.51 9.21
C GLY A 32 6.17 -10.87 9.08
N ILE A 33 5.32 -9.91 8.73
CA ILE A 33 3.88 -10.17 8.52
C ILE A 33 3.71 -10.98 7.22
N PRO A 34 3.11 -12.19 7.29
CA PRO A 34 2.99 -13.07 6.12
C PRO A 34 2.14 -12.44 5.02
N PHE A 35 2.58 -12.56 3.76
CA PHE A 35 1.75 -12.15 2.63
C PHE A 35 0.78 -13.27 2.21
N TYR A 36 -0.49 -12.92 2.11
CA TYR A 36 -1.62 -13.84 2.20
C TYR A 36 -2.07 -14.52 0.90
N TYR A 37 -1.16 -14.92 0.02
CA TYR A 37 -1.60 -15.55 -1.23
C TYR A 37 -2.14 -16.98 -1.01
N ASP A 38 -1.36 -17.86 -0.38
CA ASP A 38 -1.66 -19.29 -0.41
C ASP A 38 -2.63 -19.79 0.67
N ALA A 39 -2.64 -19.15 1.85
CA ALA A 39 -3.41 -19.63 3.00
C ALA A 39 -4.79 -18.96 3.17
N LEU A 40 -4.97 -17.71 2.72
CA LEU A 40 -6.20 -16.93 2.98
C LEU A 40 -7.04 -16.61 1.75
N ILE A 41 -6.40 -16.38 0.61
CA ILE A 41 -7.09 -15.96 -0.61
C ILE A 41 -7.61 -17.18 -1.39
N LYS A 42 -6.89 -18.31 -1.35
CA LYS A 42 -7.25 -19.54 -2.08
C LYS A 42 -8.65 -20.08 -1.72
N ASP A 43 -9.05 -19.99 -0.46
CA ASP A 43 -10.38 -20.44 0.03
C ASP A 43 -11.44 -19.31 0.06
N HIS A 44 -11.05 -18.08 -0.30
CA HIS A 44 -11.92 -16.90 -0.30
C HIS A 44 -12.03 -16.23 -1.68
N TRP A 45 -11.50 -16.88 -2.72
CA TRP A 45 -11.68 -16.55 -4.13
C TRP A 45 -13.17 -16.61 -4.49
N GLY A 46 -13.74 -15.47 -4.83
CA GLY A 46 -15.11 -15.36 -5.30
C GLY A 46 -15.34 -14.00 -5.92
N ALA A 47 -15.92 -13.99 -7.12
CA ALA A 47 -16.31 -12.78 -7.83
C ALA A 47 -17.12 -11.83 -6.91
N GLY A 48 -16.79 -10.53 -6.94
CA GLY A 48 -17.48 -9.50 -6.16
C GLY A 48 -16.92 -9.21 -4.76
N ARG A 49 -15.75 -9.75 -4.39
CA ARG A 49 -15.02 -9.37 -3.17
C ARG A 49 -13.84 -8.46 -3.52
N THR A 50 -13.55 -7.46 -2.70
CA THR A 50 -12.36 -6.62 -2.82
C THR A 50 -11.43 -6.85 -1.64
N LEU A 51 -10.12 -6.95 -1.89
CA LEU A 51 -9.12 -7.00 -0.82
C LEU A 51 -8.82 -5.58 -0.33
N ASN A 52 -9.74 -5.01 0.44
CA ASN A 52 -9.53 -3.71 1.08
C ASN A 52 -8.79 -3.84 2.41
N THR A 53 -8.27 -2.70 2.90
CA THR A 53 -7.50 -2.61 4.15
C THR A 53 -8.23 -3.21 5.35
N ASP A 54 -9.55 -2.97 5.46
CA ASP A 54 -10.37 -3.49 6.57
C ASP A 54 -10.48 -5.02 6.52
N THR A 55 -10.62 -5.60 5.34
CA THR A 55 -10.72 -7.06 5.14
C THR A 55 -9.45 -7.75 5.60
N ILE A 56 -8.28 -7.20 5.23
CA ILE A 56 -6.98 -7.75 5.64
C ILE A 56 -6.80 -7.68 7.16
N PHE A 57 -7.15 -6.55 7.78
CA PHE A 57 -7.14 -6.42 9.24
C PHE A 57 -8.04 -7.47 9.91
N GLN A 58 -9.29 -7.59 9.47
CA GLN A 58 -10.24 -8.55 10.04
C GLN A 58 -9.74 -9.99 9.91
N LEU A 59 -9.07 -10.32 8.82
CA LEU A 59 -8.44 -11.62 8.62
C LEU A 59 -7.28 -11.86 9.60
N TYR A 60 -6.36 -10.90 9.77
CA TYR A 60 -5.29 -11.01 10.78
C TYR A 60 -5.85 -11.16 12.19
N ALA A 61 -6.88 -10.37 12.55
CA ALA A 61 -7.50 -10.41 13.86
C ALA A 61 -8.19 -11.76 14.14
N LYS A 62 -8.83 -12.33 13.11
CA LYS A 62 -9.55 -13.61 13.20
C LYS A 62 -8.62 -14.81 13.21
N LEU A 63 -7.66 -14.84 12.29
CA LEU A 63 -6.86 -16.04 12.00
C LEU A 63 -5.53 -16.06 12.74
N LYS A 64 -5.05 -14.88 13.15
CA LYS A 64 -3.84 -14.71 13.96
C LYS A 64 -2.67 -15.55 13.43
N PRO A 65 -2.30 -15.41 12.15
CA PRO A 65 -1.22 -16.21 11.60
C PRO A 65 0.10 -15.87 12.31
N GLU A 66 0.99 -16.85 12.35
CA GLU A 66 2.34 -16.64 12.87
C GLU A 66 3.14 -15.72 11.94
N GLN A 67 4.04 -14.92 12.52
CA GLN A 67 5.00 -14.15 11.73
C GLN A 67 5.96 -15.10 10.99
N GLU A 68 6.36 -14.73 9.78
CA GLU A 68 7.36 -15.48 9.00
C GLU A 68 8.76 -15.40 9.63
N PHE A 69 9.03 -14.31 10.36
CA PHE A 69 10.26 -14.03 11.09
C PHE A 69 10.02 -12.91 12.11
N ALA A 70 10.92 -12.75 13.08
CA ALA A 70 10.80 -11.69 14.09
C ALA A 70 10.98 -10.30 13.45
N ALA A 71 10.28 -9.28 13.98
CA ALA A 71 10.39 -7.93 13.46
C ALA A 71 11.85 -7.42 13.48
N GLY A 72 12.28 -6.78 12.39
CA GLY A 72 13.65 -6.30 12.18
C GLY A 72 14.65 -7.37 11.77
N GLN A 73 14.29 -8.67 11.77
CA GLN A 73 15.25 -9.75 11.51
C GLN A 73 15.64 -9.89 10.04
N LYS A 74 14.70 -9.63 9.12
CA LYS A 74 14.89 -9.82 7.67
C LYS A 74 14.11 -8.78 6.90
N PHE A 75 14.53 -8.51 5.67
CA PHE A 75 13.71 -7.84 4.67
C PHE A 75 12.83 -8.87 3.95
N SER A 76 11.52 -8.62 3.90
CA SER A 76 10.58 -9.34 3.05
C SER A 76 9.49 -8.38 2.60
N TYR A 77 9.46 -8.08 1.29
CA TYR A 77 8.53 -7.13 0.71
C TYR A 77 7.07 -7.50 1.04
N SER A 78 6.33 -6.58 1.65
CA SER A 78 4.99 -6.86 2.16
C SER A 78 4.01 -5.72 1.84
N ASN A 79 3.10 -6.01 0.90
CA ASN A 79 1.95 -5.14 0.60
C ASN A 79 0.98 -5.07 1.79
N ALA A 80 0.84 -6.16 2.55
CA ALA A 80 -0.01 -6.17 3.74
C ALA A 80 0.51 -5.19 4.81
N GLY A 81 1.83 -5.02 4.93
CA GLY A 81 2.41 -4.00 5.80
C GLY A 81 1.97 -2.58 5.41
N TYR A 82 1.96 -2.27 4.11
CA TYR A 82 1.50 -0.97 3.61
C TYR A 82 -0.01 -0.78 3.73
N MET A 83 -0.80 -1.84 3.63
CA MET A 83 -2.24 -1.77 3.96
C MET A 83 -2.46 -1.40 5.43
N LEU A 84 -1.71 -2.03 6.34
CA LEU A 84 -1.78 -1.72 7.76
C LEU A 84 -1.34 -0.26 8.03
N LEU A 85 -0.30 0.24 7.38
CA LEU A 85 0.12 1.65 7.47
C LEU A 85 -0.98 2.63 7.08
N ALA A 86 -1.71 2.35 5.98
CA ALA A 86 -2.86 3.18 5.61
C ALA A 86 -3.90 3.22 6.72
N GLY A 87 -4.22 2.07 7.32
CA GLY A 87 -5.15 2.00 8.45
C GLY A 87 -4.63 2.64 9.74
N ILE A 88 -3.32 2.59 10.03
CA ILE A 88 -2.69 3.35 11.13
C ILE A 88 -2.93 4.85 10.91
N ALA A 89 -2.65 5.36 9.71
CA ALA A 89 -2.83 6.77 9.39
C ALA A 89 -4.30 7.21 9.55
N GLU A 90 -5.26 6.39 9.11
CA GLU A 90 -6.69 6.66 9.29
C GLU A 90 -7.07 6.66 10.78
N ARG A 91 -6.64 5.66 11.56
CA ARG A 91 -6.96 5.57 13.00
C ARG A 91 -6.30 6.69 13.82
N ALA A 92 -5.07 7.06 13.51
CA ALA A 92 -4.34 8.11 14.21
C ALA A 92 -4.93 9.51 13.98
N THR A 93 -5.58 9.74 12.84
CA THR A 93 -6.08 11.07 12.44
C THR A 93 -7.60 11.19 12.45
N GLY A 94 -8.33 10.08 12.42
CA GLY A 94 -9.78 10.03 12.21
C GLY A 94 -10.23 10.44 10.80
N LYS A 95 -9.31 10.60 9.85
CA LYS A 95 -9.59 10.97 8.45
C LYS A 95 -9.42 9.76 7.54
N SER A 96 -10.11 9.73 6.40
CA SER A 96 -9.88 8.68 5.41
C SER A 96 -8.50 8.83 4.74
N PHE A 97 -7.93 7.74 4.27
CA PHE A 97 -6.63 7.74 3.61
C PHE A 97 -6.63 8.64 2.37
N ASP A 98 -7.75 8.71 1.65
CA ASP A 98 -7.93 9.60 0.50
C ASP A 98 -7.89 11.07 0.91
N GLN A 99 -8.53 11.42 2.04
CA GLN A 99 -8.46 12.76 2.59
C GLN A 99 -7.03 13.11 3.03
N LEU A 100 -6.29 12.14 3.57
CA LEU A 100 -4.90 12.34 3.97
C LEU A 100 -4.00 12.58 2.75
N LEU A 101 -4.12 11.75 1.70
CA LEU A 101 -3.39 11.94 0.45
C LEU A 101 -3.72 13.29 -0.19
N GLU A 102 -5.00 13.62 -0.30
CA GLU A 102 -5.43 14.89 -0.88
C GLU A 102 -4.87 16.08 -0.10
N THR A 103 -5.03 16.07 1.23
CA THR A 103 -4.66 17.21 2.09
C THR A 103 -3.14 17.38 2.18
N TYR A 104 -2.41 16.30 2.43
CA TYR A 104 -0.99 16.40 2.81
C TYR A 104 -0.03 16.15 1.65
N ILE A 105 -0.48 15.52 0.56
CA ILE A 105 0.38 15.13 -0.56
C ILE A 105 -0.05 15.84 -1.83
N PHE A 106 -1.28 15.59 -2.33
CA PHE A 106 -1.67 16.04 -3.66
C PHE A 106 -1.86 17.55 -3.73
N SER A 107 -2.57 18.15 -2.77
CA SER A 107 -2.75 19.60 -2.71
C SER A 107 -1.43 20.33 -2.50
N GLU A 108 -0.59 19.87 -1.56
CA GLU A 108 0.70 20.49 -1.23
C GLU A 108 1.72 20.37 -2.37
N ALA A 109 1.75 19.24 -3.09
CA ALA A 109 2.61 19.05 -4.26
C ALA A 109 1.99 19.58 -5.57
N GLY A 110 0.74 20.04 -5.57
CA GLY A 110 0.04 20.51 -6.77
C GLY A 110 -0.30 19.41 -7.79
N MET A 111 -0.56 18.19 -7.32
CA MET A 111 -0.85 16.99 -8.13
C MET A 111 -2.33 16.85 -8.49
N GLN A 112 -2.83 17.75 -9.34
CA GLN A 112 -4.27 17.89 -9.64
C GLN A 112 -4.89 16.79 -10.49
N SER A 113 -4.08 15.93 -11.11
CA SER A 113 -4.52 14.82 -11.97
C SER A 113 -4.25 13.46 -11.33
N THR A 114 -3.86 13.45 -10.05
CA THR A 114 -3.56 12.23 -9.31
C THR A 114 -4.76 11.81 -8.49
N LYS A 115 -5.09 10.52 -8.53
CA LYS A 115 -6.20 9.95 -7.77
C LYS A 115 -5.92 8.50 -7.40
N ARG A 116 -6.54 8.05 -6.30
CA ARG A 116 -6.77 6.62 -6.04
C ARG A 116 -8.13 6.30 -6.64
N ASP A 117 -8.19 5.46 -7.67
CA ASP A 117 -9.44 5.16 -8.36
C ASP A 117 -9.44 3.76 -8.95
N VAL A 118 -10.62 3.25 -9.28
CA VAL A 118 -10.83 1.92 -9.84
C VAL A 118 -10.31 1.87 -11.27
N LEU A 119 -9.73 0.74 -11.66
CA LEU A 119 -9.05 0.42 -12.93
C LEU A 119 -9.82 0.70 -14.24
N LEU A 120 -11.03 1.25 -14.14
CA LEU A 120 -11.99 1.36 -15.23
C LEU A 120 -12.61 2.78 -15.32
N SER A 121 -11.99 3.78 -14.70
CA SER A 121 -12.33 5.19 -14.98
C SER A 121 -12.04 5.48 -16.46
N VAL A 122 -13.11 5.49 -17.27
CA VAL A 122 -13.12 5.75 -18.73
C VAL A 122 -12.95 7.24 -19.05
N ASP A 123 -12.02 7.92 -18.36
CA ASP A 123 -11.59 9.26 -18.79
C ASP A 123 -10.66 9.08 -19.99
N ASP A 124 -10.83 9.92 -21.01
CA ASP A 124 -10.01 9.93 -22.23
C ASP A 124 -8.50 10.10 -21.94
N ASN A 125 -8.14 10.57 -20.75
CA ASN A 125 -6.74 10.71 -20.31
C ASN A 125 -6.17 9.47 -19.58
N TYR A 126 -6.88 8.35 -19.55
CA TYR A 126 -6.41 7.11 -18.92
C TYR A 126 -5.67 6.21 -19.92
N ALA A 127 -4.44 5.82 -19.59
CA ALA A 127 -3.67 4.88 -20.40
C ALA A 127 -4.10 3.43 -20.14
N LEU A 128 -4.60 2.74 -21.17
CA LEU A 128 -4.96 1.33 -21.06
C LEU A 128 -3.73 0.43 -21.00
N GLY A 129 -3.65 -0.39 -19.94
CA GLY A 129 -2.62 -1.42 -19.83
C GLY A 129 -2.79 -2.50 -20.90
N HIS A 130 -1.67 -3.04 -21.39
CA HIS A 130 -1.63 -4.12 -22.39
C HIS A 130 -0.76 -5.28 -21.90
N GLN A 131 -1.13 -6.50 -22.26
CA GLN A 131 -0.37 -7.71 -21.95
C GLN A 131 -0.14 -8.53 -23.23
N LEU A 132 0.99 -9.23 -23.30
CA LEU A 132 1.27 -10.15 -24.39
C LEU A 132 0.32 -11.34 -24.33
N SER A 133 -0.54 -11.47 -25.33
CA SER A 133 -1.34 -12.67 -25.54
C SER A 133 -0.52 -13.69 -26.32
N VAL A 134 -0.05 -14.74 -25.64
CA VAL A 134 0.72 -15.83 -26.28
C VAL A 134 -0.07 -16.49 -27.41
N LYS A 135 -1.39 -16.64 -27.24
CA LYS A 135 -2.28 -17.21 -28.25
C LYS A 135 -2.36 -16.36 -29.52
N GLN A 136 -2.32 -15.04 -29.38
CA GLN A 136 -2.45 -14.10 -30.50
C GLN A 136 -1.11 -13.60 -31.03
N GLY A 137 0.00 -13.86 -30.32
CA GLY A 137 1.32 -13.36 -30.68
C GLY A 137 1.43 -11.84 -30.67
N ALA A 138 0.57 -11.15 -29.91
CA ALA A 138 0.46 -9.69 -29.91
C ALA A 138 0.12 -9.15 -28.51
N TYR A 139 0.47 -7.88 -28.28
CA TYR A 139 -0.01 -7.16 -27.11
C TYR A 139 -1.47 -6.78 -27.32
N VAL A 140 -2.32 -7.13 -26.35
CA VAL A 140 -3.74 -6.81 -26.37
C VAL A 140 -4.10 -6.03 -25.10
N PRO A 141 -5.14 -5.18 -25.14
CA PRO A 141 -5.64 -4.51 -23.95
C PRO A 141 -5.93 -5.51 -22.83
N LEU A 142 -5.63 -5.16 -21.58
CA LEU A 142 -5.95 -5.98 -20.41
C LEU A 142 -7.45 -6.30 -20.31
N SER A 143 -8.30 -5.44 -20.86
CA SER A 143 -9.75 -5.68 -20.94
C SER A 143 -10.16 -6.88 -21.79
N MET A 144 -9.27 -7.41 -22.63
CA MET A 144 -9.51 -8.64 -23.39
C MET A 144 -9.16 -9.91 -22.59
N HIS A 145 -8.70 -9.76 -21.34
CA HIS A 145 -8.40 -10.84 -20.41
C HIS A 145 -9.30 -10.72 -19.18
N GLU A 146 -10.46 -11.39 -19.19
CA GLU A 146 -11.44 -11.34 -18.08
C GLU A 146 -10.78 -11.64 -16.72
N ASP A 147 -9.97 -12.70 -16.63
CA ASP A 147 -9.23 -13.06 -15.41
C ASP A 147 -8.28 -11.95 -14.92
N SER A 148 -7.72 -11.15 -15.84
CA SER A 148 -6.80 -10.06 -15.50
C SER A 148 -7.54 -8.85 -14.94
N LEU A 149 -8.71 -8.52 -15.51
CA LEU A 149 -9.54 -7.45 -14.97
C LEU A 149 -10.07 -7.79 -13.58
N GLU A 150 -10.55 -9.02 -13.37
CA GLU A 150 -11.03 -9.47 -12.06
C GLU A 150 -9.91 -9.44 -11.01
N MET A 151 -8.71 -9.89 -11.38
CA MET A 151 -7.54 -9.84 -10.50
C MET A 151 -7.18 -8.39 -10.12
N LEU A 152 -7.18 -7.48 -11.09
CA LEU A 152 -6.84 -6.08 -10.85
C LEU A 152 -7.89 -5.37 -9.98
N ASP A 153 -9.18 -5.60 -10.24
CA ASP A 153 -10.26 -5.09 -9.39
C ASP A 153 -10.13 -5.64 -7.96
N TYR A 154 -9.85 -6.94 -7.80
CA TYR A 154 -9.68 -7.56 -6.47
C TYR A 154 -8.55 -6.93 -5.66
N PHE A 155 -7.38 -6.72 -6.29
CA PHE A 155 -6.18 -6.24 -5.60
C PHE A 155 -6.14 -4.72 -5.40
N PHE A 156 -6.77 -3.94 -6.27
CA PHE A 156 -6.50 -2.49 -6.32
C PHE A 156 -7.73 -1.60 -6.18
N LYS A 157 -8.95 -2.08 -6.43
CA LYS A 157 -10.17 -1.24 -6.45
C LYS A 157 -10.39 -0.43 -5.17
N ASP A 158 -10.22 -1.07 -4.01
CA ASP A 158 -10.39 -0.45 -2.69
C ASP A 158 -9.19 -0.68 -1.77
N SER A 159 -8.05 -1.08 -2.34
CA SER A 159 -6.80 -1.23 -1.61
C SER A 159 -6.19 0.14 -1.34
N LYS A 160 -5.71 0.36 -0.11
CA LYS A 160 -5.05 1.59 0.33
C LYS A 160 -3.65 1.24 0.82
N GLY A 161 -2.65 2.00 0.41
CA GLY A 161 -1.26 1.81 0.85
C GLY A 161 -0.33 1.24 -0.22
N PRO A 162 -0.45 -0.04 -0.62
CA PRO A 162 0.55 -0.70 -1.47
C PRO A 162 0.45 -0.36 -2.96
N GLY A 163 -0.65 0.25 -3.41
CA GLY A 163 -0.89 0.56 -4.81
C GLY A 163 -2.29 1.16 -5.05
N GLY A 164 -2.74 1.16 -6.30
CA GLY A 164 -4.07 1.67 -6.69
C GLY A 164 -4.14 3.19 -6.95
N MET A 165 -2.98 3.87 -6.99
CA MET A 165 -2.90 5.27 -7.41
C MET A 165 -2.58 5.39 -8.89
N TYR A 166 -3.15 6.41 -9.52
CA TYR A 166 -2.88 6.82 -10.90
C TYR A 166 -2.41 8.26 -10.88
N ALA A 167 -1.36 8.53 -11.63
CA ALA A 167 -0.79 9.87 -11.74
C ALA A 167 -0.35 10.11 -13.19
N SER A 168 -0.42 11.37 -13.61
CA SER A 168 0.24 11.80 -14.84
C SER A 168 1.75 11.90 -14.61
N MET A 169 2.54 11.85 -15.69
CA MET A 169 3.99 12.13 -15.61
C MET A 169 4.28 13.52 -15.03
N GLY A 170 3.44 14.50 -15.34
CA GLY A 170 3.56 15.86 -14.80
C GLY A 170 3.40 15.90 -13.28
N ASP A 171 2.45 15.16 -12.74
CA ASP A 171 2.22 15.10 -11.30
C ASP A 171 3.29 14.28 -10.58
N LEU A 172 3.78 13.18 -11.16
CA LEU A 172 4.92 12.45 -10.60
C LEU A 172 6.19 13.31 -10.52
N TRP A 173 6.42 14.16 -11.52
CA TRP A 173 7.50 15.14 -11.48
C TRP A 173 7.32 16.16 -10.35
N LYS A 174 6.10 16.69 -10.17
CA LYS A 174 5.79 17.60 -9.05
C LYS A 174 5.98 16.93 -7.69
N PHE A 175 5.51 15.68 -7.53
CA PHE A 175 5.75 14.87 -6.33
C PHE A 175 7.23 14.74 -6.01
N SER A 176 8.04 14.38 -7.02
CA SER A 176 9.49 14.29 -6.87
C SER A 176 10.11 15.63 -6.45
N LYS A 177 9.65 16.76 -7.01
CA LYS A 177 10.10 18.09 -6.61
C LYS A 177 9.68 18.46 -5.20
N ALA A 178 8.47 18.10 -4.79
CA ALA A 178 7.95 18.36 -3.45
C ALA A 178 8.74 17.61 -2.37
N ILE A 179 9.16 16.37 -2.65
CA ILE A 179 10.07 15.61 -1.77
C ILE A 179 11.44 16.31 -1.70
N GLN A 180 12.07 16.57 -2.85
CA GLN A 180 13.41 17.17 -2.90
C GLN A 180 13.49 18.54 -2.23
N ASN A 181 12.40 19.30 -2.28
CA ASN A 181 12.31 20.63 -1.70
C ASN A 181 11.78 20.62 -0.25
N ASN A 182 11.58 19.46 0.37
CA ASN A 182 11.01 19.33 1.72
C ASN A 182 9.64 20.03 1.88
N THR A 183 8.80 19.96 0.84
CA THR A 183 7.48 20.60 0.83
C THR A 183 6.44 19.76 1.57
N ILE A 184 6.44 18.44 1.34
CA ILE A 184 5.48 17.50 1.95
C ILE A 184 6.04 16.78 3.18
N LEU A 185 7.36 16.77 3.34
CA LEU A 185 8.11 16.23 4.48
C LEU A 185 9.16 17.26 4.89
N ASN A 186 9.45 17.36 6.20
CA ASN A 186 10.56 18.18 6.65
C ASN A 186 11.92 17.54 6.27
N GLU A 187 13.00 18.30 6.38
CA GLU A 187 14.34 17.85 5.97
C GLU A 187 14.80 16.56 6.66
N GLU A 188 14.55 16.44 7.97
CA GLU A 188 14.89 15.26 8.76
C GLU A 188 14.14 14.01 8.27
N SER A 189 12.83 14.12 8.06
CA SER A 189 12.00 13.01 7.58
C SER A 189 12.34 12.63 6.14
N THR A 190 12.64 13.61 5.29
CA THR A 190 13.10 13.35 3.92
C THR A 190 14.43 12.61 3.92
N ALA A 191 15.40 13.04 4.74
CA ALA A 191 16.69 12.35 4.85
C ALA A 191 16.51 10.91 5.36
N LEU A 192 15.66 10.72 6.36
CA LEU A 192 15.33 9.40 6.90
C LEU A 192 14.67 8.49 5.86
N MET A 193 13.72 9.01 5.07
CA MET A 193 13.05 8.25 4.01
C MET A 193 14.04 7.70 2.96
N PHE A 194 15.15 8.39 2.71
CA PHE A 194 16.20 7.95 1.79
C PHE A 194 17.34 7.17 2.48
N THR A 195 17.26 6.94 3.79
CA THR A 195 18.23 6.15 4.54
C THR A 195 17.83 4.67 4.50
N PRO A 196 18.74 3.76 4.11
CA PRO A 196 18.47 2.33 4.20
C PRO A 196 18.16 1.91 5.65
N ALA A 197 17.15 1.06 5.81
CA ALA A 197 16.86 0.44 7.09
C ALA A 197 18.02 -0.48 7.52
N THR A 198 18.30 -0.54 8.82
CA THR A 198 19.27 -1.46 9.41
C THR A 198 18.52 -2.62 10.05
N LEU A 199 18.91 -3.86 9.75
CA LEU A 199 18.35 -5.04 10.38
C LEU A 199 18.85 -5.18 11.83
N ALA A 200 18.19 -6.03 12.62
CA ALA A 200 18.51 -6.25 14.02
C ALA A 200 19.94 -6.79 14.24
N ASP A 201 20.57 -7.39 13.22
CA ASP A 201 21.97 -7.84 13.24
C ASP A 201 22.98 -6.77 12.82
N GLY A 202 22.52 -5.57 12.46
CA GLY A 202 23.34 -4.45 12.02
C GLY A 202 23.64 -4.42 10.51
N SER A 203 23.05 -5.32 9.72
CA SER A 203 23.16 -5.33 8.25
C SER A 203 22.21 -4.38 7.54
#